data_AF-A0AAN8R1J6-F1
#
_entry.id   AF-A0AAN8R1J6-F1
#
_cell.length_a   1.000
_cell.length_b   1.000
_cell.length_c   1.000
_cell.angle_alpha   90.00
_cell.angle_beta   90.00
_cell.angle_gamma   90.00
#
_symmetry.space_group_name_H-M   'P 1'
#
loop_
_entity.id
_entity.type
_entity.pdbx_description
1 polymer ?
#
loop_
_entity_poly.entity_id
_entity_poly.type
_entity_poly.pdbx_seq_one_letter_code
_entity_poly.pdbx_strand_id
1 'polypeptide(L)'
;MLLRMSPRAAALLMLCVQQLHASALLAVSSYEFTAYRMQQYAVQQEKHGCRGAIVQAEARSADEPVLTRRCVIMKLPDFTVERYLEALRQSAAAVLLLLPRNMSAVPQEIIQSFMVSESEALLKDTIMPVYVTPEDEQLLYMYEEVKHAAASRTSSILVRVFRSMVTATVFQILVSNTNPIKPITDNTIITLEGVLPGAGEDVPTIVITAHYDSYGLTPWLSYGADSNGSGVTILLELVRLFQKLYSKPHSQPPYHLLFSLTGGGKYNFLGTKRFIEENMDHAETSLLHDNVAFVLCLDTLANGDDMFLHVSRPPKPGTPQHAFVQQLEQVVSSRF
;
A
#
# COMPACT_ATOMS: atom_id res chain seq x y z
N MET A 1 50.25 -0.71 -41.53
CA MET A 1 50.78 -1.61 -40.50
C MET A 1 49.61 -2.44 -39.96
N LEU A 2 49.38 -3.62 -40.54
CA LEU A 2 48.27 -4.51 -40.21
C LEU A 2 48.59 -5.23 -38.89
N LEU A 3 47.90 -4.88 -37.79
CA LEU A 3 48.00 -5.63 -36.54
C LEU A 3 47.35 -7.01 -36.73
N ARG A 4 48.17 -8.07 -36.78
CA ARG A 4 47.71 -9.45 -36.63
C ARG A 4 47.24 -9.64 -35.18
N MET A 5 45.92 -9.67 -34.97
CA MET A 5 45.37 -10.11 -33.69
C MET A 5 45.65 -11.61 -33.49
N SER A 6 46.13 -11.98 -32.30
CA SER A 6 46.38 -13.38 -31.96
C SER A 6 45.04 -14.15 -31.85
N PRO A 7 44.98 -15.42 -32.27
CA PRO A 7 43.75 -16.21 -32.22
C PRO A 7 43.21 -16.39 -30.80
N ARG A 8 44.06 -16.26 -29.76
CA ARG A 8 43.64 -16.25 -28.36
C ARG A 8 42.91 -14.97 -27.96
N ALA A 9 43.31 -13.82 -28.50
CA ALA A 9 42.64 -12.55 -28.27
C ALA A 9 41.28 -12.49 -28.98
N ALA A 10 41.19 -13.06 -30.20
CA ALA A 10 39.93 -13.21 -30.93
C ALA A 10 38.96 -14.19 -30.21
N ALA A 11 39.48 -15.29 -29.66
CA ALA A 11 38.68 -16.24 -28.88
C ALA A 11 38.17 -15.63 -27.56
N LEU A 12 38.98 -14.83 -26.87
CA LEU A 12 38.56 -14.10 -25.67
C LEU A 12 37.47 -13.06 -25.97
N LEU A 13 37.61 -12.32 -27.08
CA LEU A 13 36.59 -11.39 -27.55
C LEU A 13 35.28 -12.10 -27.92
N MET A 14 35.35 -13.25 -28.60
CA MET A 14 34.17 -14.04 -28.93
C MET A 14 33.51 -14.66 -27.69
N LEU A 15 34.28 -15.10 -26.69
CA LEU A 15 33.72 -15.55 -25.41
C LEU A 15 33.04 -14.42 -24.64
N CYS A 16 33.63 -13.22 -24.60
CA CYS A 16 32.99 -12.05 -24.00
C CYS A 16 31.72 -11.67 -24.74
N VAL A 17 31.71 -11.68 -26.08
CA VAL A 17 30.52 -11.40 -26.89
C VAL A 17 29.43 -12.45 -26.66
N GLN A 18 29.78 -13.73 -26.51
CA GLN A 18 28.81 -14.79 -26.20
C GLN A 18 28.25 -14.69 -24.77
N GLN A 19 29.03 -14.25 -23.79
CA GLN A 19 28.52 -13.96 -22.44
C GLN A 19 27.63 -12.71 -22.39
N LEU A 20 27.81 -11.76 -23.31
CA LEU A 20 26.96 -10.57 -23.46
C LEU A 20 25.64 -10.83 -24.23
N HIS A 21 25.51 -11.95 -24.95
CA HIS A 21 24.31 -12.28 -25.75
C HIS A 21 23.20 -13.00 -24.98
N ALA A 22 23.40 -13.32 -23.69
CA ALA A 22 22.43 -14.12 -22.93
C ALA A 22 21.17 -13.35 -22.47
N SER A 23 21.08 -12.04 -22.70
CA SER A 23 19.95 -11.21 -22.21
C SER A 23 19.26 -10.36 -23.28
N ALA A 24 19.55 -10.58 -24.57
CA ALA A 24 18.92 -9.82 -25.64
C ALA A 24 17.47 -10.32 -25.86
N LEU A 25 16.55 -9.83 -25.02
CA LEU A 25 15.14 -9.73 -25.40
C LEU A 25 15.08 -9.07 -26.79
N LEU A 26 14.24 -9.61 -27.69
CA LEU A 26 14.00 -9.05 -29.02
C LEU A 26 13.84 -7.54 -28.90
N ALA A 27 14.57 -6.79 -29.72
CA ALA A 27 14.48 -5.33 -29.79
C ALA A 27 13.07 -4.93 -30.27
N VAL A 28 12.13 -4.89 -29.34
CA VAL A 28 10.82 -4.29 -29.56
C VAL A 28 11.06 -2.78 -29.55
N SER A 29 10.86 -2.14 -30.70
CA SER A 29 11.08 -0.69 -30.87
C SER A 29 10.18 0.17 -29.98
N SER A 30 9.11 -0.40 -29.44
CA SER A 30 8.16 0.25 -28.55
C SER A 30 7.46 -0.79 -27.66
N TYR A 31 7.52 -0.60 -26.35
CA TYR A 31 6.85 -1.47 -25.39
C TYR A 31 5.69 -0.72 -24.71
N GLU A 32 4.50 -1.32 -24.71
CA GLU A 32 3.31 -0.78 -24.06
C GLU A 32 2.96 -1.60 -22.82
N PHE A 33 2.74 -0.92 -21.69
CA PHE A 33 2.36 -1.52 -20.42
C PHE A 33 1.35 -0.66 -19.69
N THR A 34 0.61 -1.27 -18.78
CA THR A 34 -0.36 -0.57 -17.94
C THR A 34 0.31 -0.08 -16.67
N ALA A 35 0.14 1.21 -16.37
CA ALA A 35 0.57 1.80 -15.11
C ALA A 35 -0.58 2.56 -14.46
N TYR A 36 -0.63 2.51 -13.14
CA TYR A 36 -1.64 3.15 -12.32
C TYR A 36 -1.06 4.43 -11.75
N ARG A 37 -1.74 5.55 -12.00
CA ARG A 37 -1.34 6.83 -11.45
C ARG A 37 -1.67 6.87 -9.96
N MET A 38 -0.75 7.40 -9.17
CA MET A 38 -0.94 7.63 -7.75
C MET A 38 -2.22 8.44 -7.51
N GLN A 39 -2.96 8.06 -6.48
CA GLN A 39 -4.24 8.66 -6.16
C GLN A 39 -4.13 10.16 -5.88
N GLN A 40 -5.26 10.84 -6.08
CA GLN A 40 -5.43 12.26 -5.84
C GLN A 40 -6.76 12.44 -5.13
N TYR A 41 -6.74 12.99 -3.92
CA TYR A 41 -7.97 13.18 -3.15
C TYR A 41 -7.85 14.45 -2.29
N ALA A 42 -9.00 14.92 -1.81
CA ALA A 42 -9.05 16.05 -0.90
C ALA A 42 -9.86 15.69 0.35
N VAL A 43 -9.31 15.93 1.53
CA VAL A 43 -9.97 15.76 2.82
C VAL A 43 -10.01 17.13 3.49
N GLN A 44 -11.19 17.60 3.87
CA GLN A 44 -11.36 18.88 4.59
C GLN A 44 -10.61 20.07 3.95
N GLN A 45 -10.64 20.16 2.61
CA GLN A 45 -9.95 21.17 1.78
C GLN A 45 -8.43 21.00 1.60
N GLU A 46 -7.79 20.09 2.31
CA GLU A 46 -6.39 19.72 2.05
C GLU A 46 -6.30 18.75 0.87
N LYS A 47 -5.32 18.98 -0.01
CA LYS A 47 -5.09 18.17 -1.21
C LYS A 47 -3.96 17.21 -0.95
N HIS A 48 -4.14 15.97 -1.38
CA HIS A 48 -3.18 14.89 -1.20
C HIS A 48 -2.93 14.15 -2.51
N GLY A 49 -1.74 13.59 -2.61
CA GLY A 49 -1.24 12.82 -3.73
C GLY A 49 -0.81 13.65 -4.94
N CYS A 50 -0.92 13.06 -6.14
CA CYS A 50 -0.35 13.65 -7.36
C CYS A 50 -1.40 14.21 -8.32
N ARG A 51 -1.11 15.35 -8.97
CA ARG A 51 -2.01 16.01 -9.92
C ARG A 51 -1.55 15.92 -11.38
N GLY A 52 -0.26 15.73 -11.62
CA GLY A 52 0.26 15.49 -12.97
C GLY A 52 -0.17 14.13 -13.51
N ALA A 53 -0.09 13.98 -14.83
CA ALA A 53 -0.42 12.75 -15.53
C ALA A 53 0.34 12.59 -16.86
N ILE A 54 0.70 13.69 -17.52
CA ILE A 54 1.43 13.63 -18.78
C ILE A 54 2.91 13.41 -18.47
N VAL A 55 3.49 12.38 -19.09
CA VAL A 55 4.92 12.09 -19.00
C VAL A 55 5.45 11.91 -20.41
N GLN A 56 6.51 12.64 -20.73
CA GLN A 56 7.38 12.41 -21.88
C GLN A 56 8.80 12.69 -21.42
N ALA A 57 9.50 11.66 -20.97
CA ALA A 57 10.80 11.81 -20.35
C ALA A 57 11.68 10.59 -20.54
N GLU A 58 12.99 10.81 -20.49
CA GLU A 58 13.97 9.73 -20.47
C GLU A 58 13.97 9.02 -19.11
N ALA A 59 13.96 7.70 -19.15
CA ALA A 59 14.02 6.82 -18.00
C ALA A 59 15.43 6.80 -17.39
N ARG A 60 15.51 6.95 -16.06
CA ARG A 60 16.76 7.00 -15.29
C ARG A 60 16.62 6.32 -13.93
N SER A 61 17.72 5.77 -13.43
CA SER A 61 17.78 5.25 -12.06
C SER A 61 17.65 6.38 -11.04
N ALA A 62 17.13 6.07 -9.85
CA ALA A 62 17.18 6.95 -8.70
C ALA A 62 18.61 7.26 -8.21
N ASP A 63 19.61 6.45 -8.59
CA ASP A 63 21.01 6.66 -8.24
C ASP A 63 21.71 7.76 -9.09
N GLU A 64 20.98 8.36 -10.03
CA GLU A 64 21.49 9.43 -10.88
C GLU A 64 21.56 10.76 -10.12
N PRO A 65 22.68 11.52 -10.22
CA PRO A 65 22.83 12.77 -9.47
C PRO A 65 21.91 13.89 -9.97
N VAL A 66 21.46 13.80 -11.23
CA VAL A 66 20.60 14.80 -11.87
C VAL A 66 19.34 14.13 -12.39
N LEU A 67 18.22 14.40 -11.71
CA LEU A 67 16.89 13.84 -11.98
C LEU A 67 15.97 14.81 -12.71
N THR A 68 16.40 16.06 -12.94
CA THR A 68 15.60 17.11 -13.59
C THR A 68 15.05 16.66 -14.94
N ARG A 69 13.72 16.71 -15.09
CA ARG A 69 12.98 16.29 -16.29
C ARG A 69 13.21 14.82 -16.70
N ARG A 70 13.63 13.96 -15.77
CA ARG A 70 13.76 12.51 -15.98
C ARG A 70 12.57 11.75 -15.39
N CYS A 71 12.25 10.60 -15.98
CA CYS A 71 11.36 9.64 -15.34
C CYS A 71 12.22 8.71 -14.47
N VAL A 72 12.08 8.84 -13.16
CA VAL A 72 12.90 8.10 -12.18
C VAL A 72 12.27 6.75 -11.94
N ILE A 73 12.98 5.67 -12.26
CA ILE A 73 12.50 4.30 -12.06
C ILE A 73 13.02 3.78 -10.73
N MET A 74 12.11 3.25 -9.92
CA MET A 74 12.42 2.67 -8.61
C MET A 74 11.79 1.29 -8.50
N LYS A 75 12.48 0.34 -7.85
CA LYS A 75 11.85 -0.85 -7.26
C LYS A 75 11.39 -0.53 -5.84
N LEU A 76 10.62 -1.44 -5.25
CA LEU A 76 10.12 -1.32 -3.88
C LEU A 76 11.18 -0.93 -2.83
N PRO A 77 12.40 -1.54 -2.80
CA PRO A 77 13.44 -1.16 -1.84
C PRO A 77 14.10 0.20 -2.13
N ASP A 78 14.03 0.69 -3.37
CA ASP A 78 14.58 1.98 -3.74
C ASP A 78 13.64 3.14 -3.42
N PHE A 79 12.36 2.86 -3.21
CA PHE A 79 11.33 3.85 -2.92
C PHE A 79 11.37 4.23 -1.44
N THR A 80 12.32 5.09 -1.10
CA THR A 80 12.48 5.66 0.24
C THR A 80 12.00 7.11 0.28
N VAL A 81 11.61 7.59 1.47
CA VAL A 81 11.24 9.00 1.71
C VAL A 81 12.31 9.94 1.15
N GLU A 82 13.59 9.66 1.42
CA GLU A 82 14.71 10.51 0.98
C GLU A 82 14.80 10.62 -0.54
N ARG A 83 14.80 9.48 -1.25
CA ARG A 83 14.89 9.44 -2.72
C ARG A 83 13.67 10.04 -3.39
N TYR A 84 12.48 9.83 -2.83
CA TYR A 84 11.26 10.46 -3.31
C TYR A 84 11.30 11.98 -3.17
N LEU A 85 11.70 12.48 -2.00
CA LEU A 85 11.85 13.92 -1.77
C LEU A 85 12.94 14.55 -2.63
N GLU A 86 14.02 13.82 -2.90
CA GLU A 86 15.05 14.25 -3.83
C GLU A 86 14.51 14.39 -5.26
N ALA A 87 13.77 13.38 -5.76
CA ALA A 87 13.15 13.45 -7.07
C ALA A 87 12.19 14.64 -7.21
N LEU A 88 11.40 14.92 -6.16
CA LEU A 88 10.56 16.12 -6.08
C LEU A 88 11.39 17.40 -6.12
N ARG A 89 12.43 17.51 -5.28
CA ARG A 89 13.28 18.70 -5.18
C ARG A 89 13.98 19.02 -6.50
N GLN A 90 14.45 17.99 -7.21
CA GLN A 90 15.13 18.14 -8.48
C GLN A 90 14.18 18.37 -9.68
N SER A 91 12.86 18.44 -9.44
CA SER A 91 11.84 18.57 -10.49
C SER A 91 11.95 17.44 -11.53
N ALA A 92 11.95 16.20 -11.05
CA ALA A 92 11.80 15.04 -11.91
C ALA A 92 10.49 15.13 -12.71
N ALA A 93 10.49 14.58 -13.92
CA ALA A 93 9.31 14.58 -14.78
C ALA A 93 8.23 13.62 -14.25
N ALA A 94 8.66 12.49 -13.68
CA ALA A 94 7.79 11.48 -13.09
C ALA A 94 8.60 10.51 -12.22
N VAL A 95 7.91 9.77 -11.36
CA VAL A 95 8.44 8.54 -10.75
C VAL A 95 7.66 7.35 -11.29
N LEU A 96 8.35 6.29 -11.69
CA LEU A 96 7.77 5.00 -12.05
C LEU A 96 8.24 3.96 -11.03
N LEU A 97 7.32 3.48 -10.20
CA LEU A 97 7.53 2.43 -9.22
C LEU A 97 7.16 1.07 -9.82
N LEU A 98 8.11 0.14 -9.77
CA LEU A 98 7.91 -1.26 -10.13
C LEU A 98 7.55 -2.05 -8.87
N LEU A 99 6.37 -2.67 -8.84
CA LEU A 99 5.90 -3.50 -7.74
C LEU A 99 6.06 -4.99 -8.04
N PRO A 100 6.65 -5.79 -7.14
CA PRO A 100 6.68 -7.24 -7.28
C PRO A 100 5.27 -7.83 -7.42
N ARG A 101 5.10 -8.78 -8.34
CA ARG A 101 3.81 -9.47 -8.52
C ARG A 101 3.39 -10.26 -7.27
N ASN A 102 4.39 -10.80 -6.56
CA ASN A 102 4.18 -11.55 -5.33
C ASN A 102 4.71 -10.77 -4.14
N MET A 103 3.84 -9.92 -3.55
CA MET A 103 4.16 -9.15 -2.36
C MET A 103 4.46 -10.03 -1.14
N SER A 104 3.91 -11.25 -1.07
CA SER A 104 4.17 -12.19 0.03
C SER A 104 5.58 -12.76 0.03
N ALA A 105 6.30 -12.69 -1.10
CA ALA A 105 7.69 -13.12 -1.19
C ALA A 105 8.68 -12.01 -0.76
N VAL A 106 8.20 -10.78 -0.56
CA VAL A 106 9.04 -9.66 -0.16
C VAL A 106 9.25 -9.70 1.36
N PRO A 107 10.51 -9.54 1.84
CA PRO A 107 10.79 -9.45 3.27
C PRO A 107 9.96 -8.37 3.97
N GLN A 108 9.46 -8.68 5.17
CA GLN A 108 8.59 -7.77 5.94
C GLN A 108 9.26 -6.42 6.24
N GLU A 109 10.57 -6.39 6.50
CA GLU A 109 11.32 -5.15 6.74
C GLU A 109 11.24 -4.17 5.55
N ILE A 110 11.29 -4.71 4.32
CA ILE A 110 11.20 -3.92 3.09
C ILE A 110 9.76 -3.40 2.92
N ILE A 111 8.76 -4.24 3.20
CA ILE A 111 7.34 -3.84 3.17
C ILE A 111 7.07 -2.71 4.17
N GLN A 112 7.58 -2.83 5.40
CA GLN A 112 7.42 -1.79 6.43
C GLN A 112 8.08 -0.47 6.03
N SER A 113 9.32 -0.52 5.53
CA SER A 113 10.01 0.68 5.03
C SER A 113 9.27 1.34 3.86
N PHE A 114 8.73 0.52 2.96
CA PHE A 114 7.90 0.99 1.86
C PHE A 114 6.59 1.63 2.35
N MET A 115 5.87 1.02 3.30
CA MET A 115 4.62 1.57 3.84
C MET A 115 4.82 2.96 4.46
N VAL A 116 5.93 3.17 5.17
CA VAL A 116 6.29 4.50 5.70
C VAL A 116 6.51 5.50 4.56
N SER A 117 7.26 5.10 3.53
CA SER A 117 7.56 5.96 2.38
C SER A 117 6.32 6.28 1.54
N GLU A 118 5.44 5.29 1.38
CA GLU A 118 4.15 5.41 0.71
C GLU A 118 3.22 6.38 1.45
N SER A 119 3.14 6.27 2.77
CA SER A 119 2.34 7.18 3.61
C SER A 119 2.82 8.64 3.47
N GLU A 120 4.13 8.87 3.61
CA GLU A 120 4.74 10.20 3.45
C GLU A 120 4.53 10.77 2.05
N ALA A 121 4.63 9.93 1.01
CA ALA A 121 4.40 10.36 -0.37
C ALA A 121 2.94 10.80 -0.57
N LEU A 122 1.98 10.04 -0.05
CA LEU A 122 0.54 10.31 -0.18
C LEU A 122 0.10 11.59 0.52
N LEU A 123 0.72 11.95 1.64
CA LEU A 123 0.36 13.16 2.38
C LEU A 123 0.72 14.46 1.61
N LYS A 124 1.62 14.41 0.62
CA LYS A 124 2.04 15.59 -0.16
C LYS A 124 1.04 15.95 -1.25
N ASP A 125 0.85 17.25 -1.50
CA ASP A 125 0.29 17.76 -2.74
C ASP A 125 1.41 18.00 -3.75
N THR A 126 1.49 17.16 -4.79
CA THR A 126 2.52 17.27 -5.83
C THR A 126 1.94 17.33 -7.24
N ILE A 127 2.62 18.05 -8.13
CA ILE A 127 2.34 18.05 -9.57
C ILE A 127 3.11 16.92 -10.26
N MET A 128 4.22 16.44 -9.69
CA MET A 128 5.00 15.34 -10.26
C MET A 128 4.15 14.05 -10.21
N PRO A 129 3.83 13.43 -11.36
CA PRO A 129 3.11 12.18 -11.37
C PRO A 129 3.99 11.06 -10.81
N VAL A 130 3.37 10.22 -9.97
CA VAL A 130 3.92 8.94 -9.54
C VAL A 130 3.07 7.86 -10.18
N TYR A 131 3.71 6.95 -10.90
CA TYR A 131 3.09 5.81 -11.54
C TYR A 131 3.56 4.53 -10.87
N VAL A 132 2.66 3.57 -10.74
CA VAL A 132 2.92 2.28 -10.14
C VAL A 132 2.52 1.21 -11.14
N THR A 133 3.38 0.24 -11.39
CA THR A 133 3.10 -0.86 -12.32
C THR A 133 3.67 -2.17 -11.76
N PRO A 134 2.97 -3.31 -11.92
CA PRO A 134 3.52 -4.60 -11.55
C PRO A 134 4.73 -4.93 -12.42
N GLU A 135 5.72 -5.60 -11.83
CA GLU A 135 6.93 -6.02 -12.52
C GLU A 135 6.63 -6.97 -13.69
N ASP A 136 7.37 -6.80 -14.78
CA ASP A 136 7.46 -7.71 -15.90
C ASP A 136 8.91 -7.79 -16.40
N GLU A 137 9.19 -8.77 -17.26
CA GLU A 137 10.55 -9.03 -17.75
C GLU A 137 11.16 -7.84 -18.49
N GLN A 138 10.37 -7.06 -19.23
CA GLN A 138 10.86 -5.94 -20.03
C GLN A 138 11.13 -4.70 -19.18
N LEU A 139 10.26 -4.40 -18.20
CA LEU A 139 10.45 -3.35 -17.21
C LEU A 139 11.64 -3.65 -16.30
N LEU A 140 11.81 -4.91 -15.91
CA LEU A 140 12.97 -5.34 -15.14
C LEU A 140 14.26 -5.19 -15.95
N TYR A 141 14.27 -5.60 -17.22
CA TYR A 141 15.41 -5.39 -18.12
C TYR A 141 15.75 -3.89 -18.25
N MET A 142 14.75 -3.05 -18.51
CA MET A 142 14.93 -1.59 -18.56
C MET A 142 15.51 -1.04 -17.25
N TYR A 143 14.97 -1.47 -16.11
CA TYR A 143 15.43 -1.04 -14.78
C TYR A 143 16.91 -1.42 -14.54
N GLU A 144 17.30 -2.66 -14.84
CA GLU A 144 18.69 -3.09 -14.66
C GLU A 144 19.63 -2.32 -15.60
N GLU A 145 19.23 -2.06 -16.85
CA GLU A 145 20.04 -1.26 -17.78
C GLU A 145 20.24 0.18 -17.28
N VAL A 146 19.19 0.87 -16.82
CA VAL A 146 19.35 2.24 -16.28
C VAL A 146 20.13 2.27 -14.97
N LYS A 147 20.02 1.23 -14.14
CA LYS A 147 20.77 1.09 -12.89
C LYS A 147 22.26 0.84 -13.15
N HIS A 148 22.56 -0.08 -14.06
CA HIS A 148 23.94 -0.32 -14.49
C HIS A 148 24.53 0.92 -15.16
N ALA A 149 23.76 1.67 -15.95
CA ALA A 149 24.22 2.91 -16.58
C ALA A 149 24.66 3.93 -15.52
N ALA A 150 23.84 4.14 -14.48
CA ALA A 150 24.16 5.01 -13.35
C ALA A 150 25.44 4.55 -12.62
N ALA A 151 25.54 3.26 -12.30
CA ALA A 151 26.72 2.69 -11.64
C ALA A 151 28.01 2.84 -12.48
N SER A 152 27.92 2.72 -13.81
CA SER A 152 29.08 2.86 -14.68
C SER A 152 29.59 4.30 -14.85
N ARG A 153 28.84 5.32 -14.40
CA ARG A 153 29.32 6.71 -14.44
C ARG A 153 30.54 6.93 -13.54
N THR A 154 30.62 6.22 -12.41
CA THR A 154 31.77 6.29 -11.49
C THR A 154 32.98 5.48 -11.99
N SER A 155 32.81 4.71 -13.07
CA SER A 155 33.90 3.96 -13.71
C SER A 155 34.80 4.87 -14.55
N SER A 156 36.00 4.37 -14.89
CA SER A 156 36.96 5.11 -15.69
C SER A 156 36.40 5.54 -17.05
N ILE A 157 36.93 6.63 -17.59
CA ILE A 157 36.49 7.23 -18.87
C ILE A 157 36.53 6.20 -20.01
N LEU A 158 37.52 5.30 -20.01
CA LEU A 158 37.67 4.25 -21.02
C LEU A 158 36.49 3.27 -20.98
N VAL A 159 36.09 2.80 -19.79
CA VAL A 159 34.94 1.91 -19.59
C VAL A 159 33.64 2.59 -20.03
N ARG A 160 33.48 3.89 -19.71
CA ARG A 160 32.33 4.69 -20.13
C ARG A 160 32.23 4.80 -21.66
N VAL A 161 33.34 5.06 -22.34
CA VAL A 161 33.38 5.19 -23.82
C VAL A 161 33.09 3.83 -24.48
N PHE A 162 33.79 2.77 -24.08
CA PHE A 162 33.57 1.43 -24.64
C PHE A 162 32.13 0.96 -24.46
N ARG A 163 31.51 1.24 -23.29
CA ARG A 163 30.12 0.91 -23.06
C ARG A 163 29.16 1.75 -23.89
N SER A 164 29.39 3.06 -24.02
CA SER A 164 28.55 3.94 -24.84
C SER A 164 28.52 3.52 -26.32
N MET A 165 29.55 2.81 -26.78
CA MET A 165 29.61 2.22 -28.13
C MET A 165 28.82 0.91 -28.27
N VAL A 166 28.52 0.22 -27.16
CA VAL A 166 27.90 -1.13 -27.15
C VAL A 166 26.45 -1.12 -26.66
N THR A 167 26.09 -0.26 -25.70
CA THR A 167 24.76 -0.27 -25.02
C THR A 167 24.07 1.10 -25.07
N ALA A 168 23.93 1.69 -26.27
CA ALA A 168 23.27 2.99 -26.46
C ALA A 168 21.72 2.90 -26.38
N THR A 169 21.18 2.14 -25.42
CA THR A 169 19.73 2.01 -25.22
C THR A 169 19.25 3.14 -24.32
N VAL A 170 18.68 4.17 -24.95
CA VAL A 170 17.96 5.24 -24.25
C VAL A 170 16.49 4.88 -24.20
N PHE A 171 15.96 4.72 -22.99
CA PHE A 171 14.54 4.47 -22.80
C PHE A 171 13.78 5.78 -22.62
N GLN A 172 12.72 5.97 -23.40
CA GLN A 172 11.78 7.08 -23.23
C GLN A 172 10.43 6.55 -22.78
N ILE A 173 9.89 7.13 -21.72
CA ILE A 173 8.56 6.82 -21.21
C ILE A 173 7.61 7.89 -21.71
N LEU A 174 6.53 7.44 -22.34
CA LEU A 174 5.45 8.26 -22.87
C LEU A 174 4.12 7.74 -22.33
N VAL A 175 3.32 8.61 -21.73
CA VAL A 175 1.93 8.31 -21.38
C VAL A 175 1.06 8.54 -22.63
N SER A 176 0.48 7.47 -23.16
CA SER A 176 -0.38 7.49 -24.35
C SER A 176 -1.80 8.00 -24.07
N ASN A 177 -2.30 7.83 -22.84
CA ASN A 177 -3.64 8.22 -22.46
C ASN A 177 -3.74 9.74 -22.19
N THR A 178 -4.47 10.43 -23.05
CA THR A 178 -4.71 11.89 -22.96
C THR A 178 -6.09 12.24 -22.42
N ASN A 179 -6.88 11.25 -21.97
CA ASN A 179 -8.19 11.51 -21.41
C ASN A 179 -8.09 12.40 -20.17
N PRO A 180 -8.96 13.41 -20.04
CA PRO A 180 -8.95 14.27 -18.86
C PRO A 180 -9.26 13.44 -17.61
N ILE A 181 -8.51 13.68 -16.55
CA ILE A 181 -8.78 13.07 -15.24
C ILE A 181 -10.09 13.63 -14.72
N LYS A 182 -11.12 12.78 -14.64
CA LYS A 182 -12.42 13.14 -14.09
C LYS A 182 -12.41 12.94 -12.58
N PRO A 183 -12.73 13.97 -11.78
CA PRO A 183 -12.88 13.80 -10.34
C PRO A 183 -14.09 12.93 -10.04
N ILE A 184 -13.95 12.02 -9.08
CA ILE A 184 -15.07 11.27 -8.52
C ILE A 184 -15.64 12.13 -7.40
N THR A 185 -16.81 12.73 -7.63
CA THR A 185 -17.44 13.66 -6.68
C THR A 185 -18.51 12.99 -5.82
N ASP A 186 -19.12 11.91 -6.31
CA ASP A 186 -20.18 11.18 -5.61
C ASP A 186 -19.65 9.84 -5.13
N ASN A 187 -18.84 9.88 -4.06
CA ASN A 187 -18.28 8.68 -3.47
C ASN A 187 -19.12 8.28 -2.26
N THR A 188 -19.92 7.23 -2.40
CA THR A 188 -20.71 6.68 -1.30
C THR A 188 -19.81 5.77 -0.45
N ILE A 189 -19.62 6.16 0.81
CA ILE A 189 -19.00 5.28 1.81
C ILE A 189 -20.13 4.48 2.44
N ILE A 190 -20.06 3.17 2.28
CA ILE A 190 -21.03 2.25 2.86
C ILE A 190 -20.52 1.83 4.25
N THR A 191 -21.44 1.63 5.18
CA THR A 191 -21.17 0.95 6.45
C THR A 191 -22.09 -0.25 6.50
N LEU A 192 -21.54 -1.42 6.82
CA LEU A 192 -22.32 -2.64 7.00
C LEU A 192 -22.54 -2.89 8.48
N GLU A 193 -23.78 -3.15 8.85
CA GLU A 193 -24.19 -3.34 10.24
C GLU A 193 -24.88 -4.68 10.41
N GLY A 194 -24.59 -5.34 11.52
CA GLY A 194 -25.26 -6.56 11.94
C GLY A 194 -25.50 -6.54 13.44
N VAL A 195 -26.72 -6.83 13.88
CA VAL A 195 -27.09 -6.82 15.29
C VAL A 195 -27.49 -8.21 15.74
N LEU A 196 -26.94 -8.66 16.86
CA LEU A 196 -27.45 -9.79 17.62
C LEU A 196 -28.09 -9.28 18.91
N PRO A 197 -29.43 -9.38 19.07
CA PRO A 197 -30.10 -8.83 20.24
C PRO A 197 -29.81 -9.64 21.49
N GLY A 198 -29.59 -8.99 22.63
CA GLY A 198 -29.41 -9.66 23.92
C GLY A 198 -30.72 -10.13 24.55
N ALA A 199 -30.61 -10.92 25.61
CA ALA A 199 -31.76 -11.36 26.40
C ALA A 199 -32.12 -10.33 27.48
N GLY A 200 -33.26 -9.66 27.32
CA GLY A 200 -33.80 -8.69 28.28
C GLY A 200 -34.29 -7.41 27.61
N GLU A 201 -34.98 -6.58 28.38
CA GLU A 201 -35.33 -5.20 28.01
C GLU A 201 -34.17 -4.27 28.42
N ASP A 202 -33.86 -3.27 27.58
CA ASP A 202 -32.84 -2.25 27.82
C ASP A 202 -31.44 -2.78 28.20
N VAL A 203 -31.00 -3.87 27.55
CA VAL A 203 -29.67 -4.42 27.78
C VAL A 203 -28.57 -3.59 27.10
N PRO A 204 -27.37 -3.49 27.68
CA PRO A 204 -26.29 -2.69 27.11
C PRO A 204 -25.74 -3.28 25.80
N THR A 205 -25.26 -2.41 24.92
CA THR A 205 -24.68 -2.74 23.62
C THR A 205 -23.15 -2.80 23.68
N ILE A 206 -22.56 -3.86 23.14
CA ILE A 206 -21.14 -3.96 22.84
C ILE A 206 -20.97 -3.81 21.34
N VAL A 207 -20.13 -2.86 20.91
CA VAL A 207 -19.86 -2.61 19.50
C VAL A 207 -18.54 -3.27 19.12
N ILE A 208 -18.54 -4.13 18.10
CA ILE A 208 -17.34 -4.72 17.52
C ILE A 208 -17.19 -4.14 16.12
N THR A 209 -16.11 -3.39 15.91
CA THR A 209 -15.89 -2.65 14.66
C THR A 209 -14.59 -3.02 13.99
N ALA A 210 -14.59 -3.04 12.66
CA ALA A 210 -13.38 -3.13 11.84
C ALA A 210 -13.54 -2.25 10.59
N HIS A 211 -12.41 -1.84 10.03
CA HIS A 211 -12.38 -1.08 8.78
C HIS A 211 -12.20 -2.03 7.60
N TYR A 212 -12.96 -1.85 6.51
CA TYR A 212 -12.87 -2.70 5.32
C TYR A 212 -12.27 -1.98 4.10
N ASP A 213 -11.52 -0.91 4.34
CA ASP A 213 -10.81 -0.17 3.31
C ASP A 213 -9.30 -0.50 3.29
N SER A 214 -8.64 -0.13 2.21
CA SER A 214 -7.19 -0.20 2.06
C SER A 214 -6.66 1.13 1.54
N TYR A 215 -5.37 1.37 1.73
CA TYR A 215 -4.74 2.63 1.38
C TYR A 215 -3.33 2.37 0.86
N GLY A 216 -2.93 3.15 -0.15
CA GLY A 216 -1.62 3.03 -0.78
C GLY A 216 -1.48 4.01 -1.95
N LEU A 217 -0.33 4.03 -2.62
CA LEU A 217 -0.07 4.94 -3.75
C LEU A 217 -1.17 4.81 -4.80
N THR A 218 -1.57 3.59 -5.11
CA THR A 218 -2.63 3.27 -6.05
C THR A 218 -3.65 2.33 -5.39
N PRO A 219 -4.89 2.77 -5.15
CA PRO A 219 -5.90 1.98 -4.44
C PRO A 219 -6.15 0.58 -5.03
N TRP A 220 -5.97 0.42 -6.34
CA TRP A 220 -6.16 -0.87 -7.03
C TRP A 220 -5.06 -1.90 -6.74
N LEU A 221 -3.87 -1.44 -6.36
CA LEU A 221 -2.71 -2.28 -6.05
C LEU A 221 -2.30 -2.17 -4.57
N SER A 222 -3.18 -1.63 -3.72
CA SER A 222 -2.86 -1.40 -2.31
C SER A 222 -2.72 -2.72 -1.56
N TYR A 223 -1.76 -2.76 -0.65
CA TYR A 223 -1.53 -3.89 0.23
C TYR A 223 -2.32 -3.69 1.53
N GLY A 224 -3.44 -4.39 1.69
CA GLY A 224 -4.36 -4.19 2.83
C GLY A 224 -4.81 -5.47 3.55
N ALA A 225 -4.30 -6.63 3.15
CA ALA A 225 -4.73 -7.92 3.68
C ALA A 225 -4.50 -8.02 5.20
N ASP A 226 -3.30 -7.67 5.64
CA ASP A 226 -2.98 -7.69 7.07
C ASP A 226 -3.46 -6.42 7.79
N SER A 227 -3.34 -5.23 7.16
CA SER A 227 -3.70 -3.97 7.83
C SER A 227 -5.17 -3.93 8.27
N ASN A 228 -6.12 -4.15 7.36
CA ASN A 228 -7.55 -4.06 7.66
C ASN A 228 -8.28 -5.38 7.37
N GLY A 229 -7.85 -6.14 6.36
CA GLY A 229 -8.48 -7.40 5.96
C GLY A 229 -8.49 -8.47 7.06
N SER A 230 -7.47 -8.49 7.92
CA SER A 230 -7.39 -9.37 9.10
C SER A 230 -8.53 -9.09 10.08
N GLY A 231 -8.76 -7.81 10.41
CA GLY A 231 -9.87 -7.36 11.26
C GLY A 231 -11.23 -7.73 10.68
N VAL A 232 -11.43 -7.53 9.36
CA VAL A 232 -12.67 -7.93 8.67
C VAL A 232 -12.90 -9.44 8.79
N THR A 233 -11.86 -10.24 8.55
CA THR A 233 -11.95 -11.72 8.59
C THR A 233 -12.33 -12.20 9.99
N ILE A 234 -11.68 -11.66 11.03
CA ILE A 234 -11.96 -12.00 12.42
C ILE A 234 -13.36 -11.55 12.81
N LEU A 235 -13.79 -10.34 12.41
CA LEU A 235 -15.14 -9.86 12.68
C LEU A 235 -16.20 -10.79 12.12
N LEU A 236 -16.06 -11.21 10.86
CA LEU A 236 -17.01 -12.14 10.22
C LEU A 236 -17.03 -13.52 10.90
N GLU A 237 -15.88 -14.02 11.35
CA GLU A 237 -15.81 -15.25 12.13
C GLU A 237 -16.44 -15.12 13.51
N LEU A 238 -16.25 -13.98 14.19
CA LEU A 238 -16.93 -13.67 15.44
C LEU A 238 -18.45 -13.64 15.25
N VAL A 239 -18.95 -12.98 14.19
CA VAL A 239 -20.39 -12.99 13.85
C VAL A 239 -20.91 -14.43 13.73
N ARG A 240 -20.20 -15.28 12.98
CA ARG A 240 -20.59 -16.70 12.77
C ARG A 240 -20.62 -17.49 14.08
N LEU A 241 -19.67 -17.25 14.98
CA LEU A 241 -19.59 -17.93 16.28
C LEU A 241 -20.67 -17.42 17.25
N PHE A 242 -20.83 -16.10 17.37
CA PHE A 242 -21.81 -15.49 18.25
C PHE A 242 -23.24 -15.77 17.79
N GLN A 243 -23.50 -15.85 16.49
CA GLN A 243 -24.82 -16.25 15.98
C GLN A 243 -25.27 -17.58 16.61
N LYS A 244 -24.38 -18.57 16.72
CA LYS A 244 -24.71 -19.88 17.33
C LYS A 244 -25.02 -19.78 18.83
N LEU A 245 -24.33 -18.88 19.53
CA LEU A 245 -24.56 -18.62 20.95
C LEU A 245 -25.92 -17.92 21.17
N TYR A 246 -26.20 -16.90 20.37
CA TYR A 246 -27.42 -16.08 20.44
C TYR A 246 -28.66 -16.80 19.90
N SER A 247 -28.50 -17.83 19.06
CA SER A 247 -29.64 -18.63 18.54
C SER A 247 -30.32 -19.50 19.61
N LYS A 248 -29.71 -19.68 20.78
CA LYS A 248 -30.23 -20.53 21.85
C LYS A 248 -30.82 -19.65 22.98
N PRO A 249 -32.14 -19.68 23.21
CA PRO A 249 -32.78 -18.82 24.22
C PRO A 249 -32.21 -18.96 25.63
N HIS A 250 -31.78 -20.18 26.01
CA HIS A 250 -31.26 -20.46 27.35
C HIS A 250 -29.80 -20.01 27.58
N SER A 251 -29.05 -19.69 26.53
CA SER A 251 -27.66 -19.26 26.62
C SER A 251 -27.43 -17.87 26.03
N GLN A 252 -28.51 -17.15 25.73
CA GLN A 252 -28.46 -15.83 25.14
C GLN A 252 -27.94 -14.82 26.19
N PRO A 253 -26.82 -14.12 25.94
CA PRO A 253 -26.29 -13.15 26.88
C PRO A 253 -27.18 -11.90 26.99
N PRO A 254 -27.16 -11.20 28.15
CA PRO A 254 -27.88 -9.94 28.34
C PRO A 254 -27.09 -8.74 27.79
N TYR A 255 -26.62 -8.84 26.55
CA TYR A 255 -25.89 -7.78 25.83
C TYR A 255 -26.30 -7.79 24.35
N HIS A 256 -26.58 -6.63 23.77
CA HIS A 256 -26.64 -6.49 22.32
C HIS A 256 -25.21 -6.55 21.76
N LEU A 257 -24.98 -7.33 20.70
CA LEU A 257 -23.74 -7.24 19.91
C LEU A 257 -24.03 -6.52 18.62
N LEU A 258 -23.44 -5.34 18.45
CA LEU A 258 -23.45 -4.59 17.20
C LEU A 258 -22.12 -4.81 16.48
N PHE A 259 -22.17 -5.43 15.32
CA PHE A 259 -21.05 -5.58 14.41
C PHE A 259 -21.10 -4.48 13.36
N SER A 260 -20.01 -3.76 13.19
CA SER A 260 -19.91 -2.67 12.21
C SER A 260 -18.67 -2.83 11.35
N LEU A 261 -18.84 -2.83 10.03
CA LEU A 261 -17.75 -2.71 9.07
C LEU A 261 -17.85 -1.34 8.41
N THR A 262 -16.89 -0.46 8.69
CA THR A 262 -16.90 0.91 8.15
C THR A 262 -15.87 1.08 7.04
N GLY A 263 -16.27 1.78 5.97
CA GLY A 263 -15.34 2.22 4.93
C GLY A 263 -14.66 3.55 5.29
N GLY A 264 -13.58 3.89 4.59
CA GLY A 264 -12.94 5.20 4.75
C GLY A 264 -12.26 5.43 6.11
N GLY A 265 -11.86 4.36 6.80
CA GLY A 265 -10.98 4.42 7.97
C GLY A 265 -9.66 5.13 7.68
N LYS A 266 -9.03 4.81 6.54
CA LYS A 266 -7.73 5.37 6.12
C LYS A 266 -7.83 6.83 5.64
N TYR A 267 -9.04 7.32 5.36
CA TYR A 267 -9.30 8.74 5.05
C TYR A 267 -9.73 9.50 6.32
N ASN A 268 -8.95 9.37 7.38
CA ASN A 268 -9.22 10.00 8.69
C ASN A 268 -10.59 9.62 9.26
N PHE A 269 -10.91 8.32 9.25
CA PHE A 269 -12.11 7.73 9.85
C PHE A 269 -13.44 8.31 9.34
N LEU A 270 -13.49 8.74 8.08
CA LEU A 270 -14.63 9.44 7.51
C LEU A 270 -15.94 8.63 7.59
N GLY A 271 -15.88 7.33 7.28
CA GLY A 271 -17.09 6.48 7.38
C GLY A 271 -17.54 6.24 8.81
N THR A 272 -16.61 6.05 9.74
CA THR A 272 -16.93 5.89 11.17
C THR A 272 -17.54 7.17 11.76
N LYS A 273 -16.99 8.34 11.39
CA LYS A 273 -17.54 9.64 11.79
C LYS A 273 -18.99 9.76 11.31
N ARG A 274 -19.24 9.50 10.02
CA ARG A 274 -20.58 9.57 9.44
C ARG A 274 -21.54 8.57 10.09
N PHE A 275 -21.09 7.34 10.34
CA PHE A 275 -21.86 6.32 11.05
C PHE A 275 -22.28 6.79 12.45
N ILE A 276 -21.37 7.42 13.20
CA ILE A 276 -21.70 7.98 14.52
C ILE A 276 -22.71 9.12 14.40
N GLU A 277 -22.50 10.07 13.49
CA GLU A 277 -23.41 11.20 13.25
C GLU A 277 -24.82 10.70 12.90
N GLU A 278 -24.94 9.77 11.96
CA GLU A 278 -26.22 9.18 11.55
C GLU A 278 -26.91 8.44 12.71
N ASN A 279 -26.16 7.70 13.54
CA ASN A 279 -26.72 7.00 14.70
C ASN A 279 -27.05 7.93 15.88
N MET A 280 -26.46 9.11 15.96
CA MET A 280 -26.83 10.13 16.95
C MET A 280 -28.12 10.86 16.57
N ASP A 281 -28.32 11.09 15.27
CA ASP A 281 -29.52 11.77 14.76
C ASP A 281 -30.79 10.91 14.85
N HIS A 282 -30.65 9.57 14.86
CA HIS A 282 -31.76 8.60 14.92
C HIS A 282 -31.94 8.00 16.34
N ALA A 283 -32.06 8.86 17.35
CA ALA A 283 -32.11 8.47 18.77
C ALA A 283 -33.17 7.39 19.13
N GLU A 284 -34.31 7.34 18.42
CA GLU A 284 -35.38 6.38 18.72
C GLU A 284 -35.13 4.95 18.21
N THR A 285 -34.18 4.74 17.29
CA THR A 285 -33.88 3.41 16.70
C THR A 285 -32.43 2.97 16.88
N SER A 286 -31.56 3.87 17.32
CA SER A 286 -30.13 3.64 17.43
C SER A 286 -29.76 2.90 18.72
N LEU A 287 -29.08 1.76 18.57
CA LEU A 287 -28.47 1.02 19.68
C LEU A 287 -27.24 1.71 20.29
N LEU A 288 -26.77 2.80 19.67
CA LEU A 288 -25.67 3.61 20.16
C LEU A 288 -26.13 4.71 21.13
N HIS A 289 -27.43 4.96 21.25
CA HIS A 289 -27.96 6.00 22.12
C HIS A 289 -27.97 5.52 23.59
N ASP A 290 -27.19 6.21 24.44
CA ASP A 290 -27.13 6.13 25.91
C ASP A 290 -26.82 4.78 26.60
N ASN A 291 -26.75 3.65 25.88
CA ASN A 291 -26.54 2.33 26.49
C ASN A 291 -25.40 1.49 25.86
N VAL A 292 -24.28 2.13 25.52
CA VAL A 292 -23.07 1.42 25.03
C VAL A 292 -22.15 1.04 26.20
N ALA A 293 -21.90 -0.25 26.39
CA ALA A 293 -20.99 -0.74 27.43
C ALA A 293 -19.52 -0.45 27.08
N PHE A 294 -19.08 -0.81 25.87
CA PHE A 294 -17.76 -0.48 25.32
C PHE A 294 -17.73 -0.77 23.81
N VAL A 295 -16.69 -0.24 23.16
CA VAL A 295 -16.38 -0.47 21.74
C VAL A 295 -15.07 -1.24 21.63
N LEU A 296 -15.06 -2.31 20.84
CA LEU A 296 -13.89 -3.11 20.50
C LEU A 296 -13.54 -2.87 19.04
N CYS A 297 -12.37 -2.30 18.79
CA CYS A 297 -11.84 -2.08 17.44
C CYS A 297 -10.84 -3.19 17.09
N LEU A 298 -11.05 -3.84 15.95
CA LEU A 298 -10.16 -4.88 15.43
C LEU A 298 -9.26 -4.27 14.34
N ASP A 299 -7.94 -4.32 14.55
CA ASP A 299 -6.94 -3.74 13.65
C ASP A 299 -5.69 -4.62 13.60
N THR A 300 -5.20 -4.91 12.39
CA THR A 300 -3.93 -5.62 12.13
C THR A 300 -3.67 -6.82 13.06
N LEU A 301 -4.55 -7.81 12.99
CA LEU A 301 -4.57 -8.95 13.91
C LEU A 301 -3.98 -10.25 13.34
N ALA A 302 -3.51 -10.25 12.09
CA ALA A 302 -2.92 -11.44 11.46
C ALA A 302 -1.39 -11.41 11.43
N ASN A 303 -0.77 -10.35 11.95
CA ASN A 303 0.68 -10.17 11.91
C ASN A 303 1.37 -10.61 13.19
N GLY A 304 2.15 -11.69 13.09
CA GLY A 304 2.94 -12.21 14.19
C GLY A 304 2.14 -13.03 15.20
N ASP A 305 2.82 -13.41 16.27
CA ASP A 305 2.30 -14.33 17.29
C ASP A 305 1.72 -13.58 18.52
N ASP A 306 2.02 -12.29 18.64
CA ASP A 306 1.60 -11.44 19.76
C ASP A 306 0.36 -10.62 19.43
N MET A 307 -0.55 -10.50 20.40
CA MET A 307 -1.73 -9.63 20.29
C MET A 307 -1.62 -8.45 21.25
N PHE A 308 -1.75 -7.24 20.72
CA PHE A 308 -1.69 -6.01 21.50
C PHE A 308 -3.08 -5.44 21.74
N LEU A 309 -3.38 -5.10 22.99
CA LEU A 309 -4.61 -4.39 23.34
C LEU A 309 -4.29 -2.95 23.71
N HIS A 310 -4.77 -2.00 22.92
CA HIS A 310 -4.63 -0.58 23.20
C HIS A 310 -5.86 -0.02 23.91
N VAL A 311 -5.65 0.65 25.04
CA VAL A 311 -6.70 1.37 25.79
C VAL A 311 -6.31 2.83 25.96
N SER A 312 -7.25 3.74 25.69
CA SER A 312 -7.01 5.19 25.84
C SER A 312 -6.81 5.60 27.30
N ARG A 313 -7.51 4.91 28.22
CA ARG A 313 -7.39 5.05 29.66
C ARG A 313 -7.50 3.66 30.31
N PRO A 314 -6.72 3.37 31.36
CA PRO A 314 -6.88 2.12 32.11
C PRO A 314 -8.32 1.97 32.62
N PRO A 315 -9.00 0.83 32.33
CA PRO A 315 -10.40 0.66 32.70
C PRO A 315 -10.51 0.50 34.22
N LYS A 316 -11.44 1.24 34.82
CA LYS A 316 -11.66 1.23 36.27
C LYS A 316 -12.21 -0.13 36.73
N PRO A 317 -11.81 -0.64 37.92
CA PRO A 317 -12.38 -1.83 38.50
C PRO A 317 -13.92 -1.75 38.56
N GLY A 318 -14.60 -2.84 38.21
CA GLY A 318 -16.06 -2.92 38.17
C GLY A 318 -16.72 -2.43 36.86
N THR A 319 -15.95 -1.93 35.90
CA THR A 319 -16.49 -1.59 34.56
C THR A 319 -16.53 -2.82 33.64
N PRO A 320 -17.45 -2.88 32.66
CA PRO A 320 -17.48 -3.96 31.66
C PRO A 320 -16.14 -4.10 30.90
N GLN A 321 -15.49 -2.97 30.59
CA GLN A 321 -14.20 -2.96 29.92
C GLN A 321 -13.10 -3.60 30.78
N HIS A 322 -13.08 -3.34 32.09
CA HIS A 322 -12.11 -3.96 33.01
C HIS A 322 -12.32 -5.46 33.09
N ALA A 323 -13.58 -5.91 33.19
CA ALA A 323 -13.93 -7.33 33.21
C ALA A 323 -13.50 -8.02 31.90
N PHE A 324 -13.71 -7.37 30.75
CA PHE A 324 -13.27 -7.89 29.45
C PHE A 324 -11.75 -8.10 29.41
N VAL A 325 -10.96 -7.11 29.83
CA VAL A 325 -9.48 -7.21 29.86
C VAL A 325 -9.03 -8.35 30.77
N GLN A 326 -9.58 -8.42 31.99
CA GLN A 326 -9.23 -9.47 32.95
C GLN A 326 -9.56 -10.87 32.42
N GLN A 327 -10.72 -11.04 31.76
CA GLN A 327 -11.10 -12.31 31.15
C GLN A 327 -10.19 -12.67 29.98
N LEU A 328 -9.80 -11.68 29.17
CA LEU A 328 -8.88 -11.89 28.06
C LEU A 328 -7.52 -12.39 28.57
N GLU A 329 -6.93 -11.73 29.58
CA GLU A 329 -5.68 -12.14 30.21
C GLU A 329 -5.76 -13.54 30.84
N GLN A 330 -6.89 -13.87 31.49
CA GLN A 330 -7.13 -15.18 32.06
C GLN A 330 -7.23 -16.28 30.99
N VAL A 331 -7.89 -15.99 29.86
CA VAL A 331 -7.99 -16.95 28.74
C VAL A 331 -6.64 -17.15 28.08
N VAL A 332 -5.88 -16.07 27.87
CA VAL A 332 -4.53 -16.14 27.28
C VAL A 332 -3.63 -17.02 28.17
N SER A 333 -3.55 -16.74 29.47
CA SER A 333 -2.70 -17.50 30.41
C SER A 333 -3.13 -18.95 30.66
N SER A 334 -4.38 -19.31 30.36
CA SER A 334 -4.88 -20.68 30.58
C SER A 334 -4.84 -21.56 29.34
N ARG A 335 -4.78 -20.97 28.14
CA ARG A 335 -4.83 -21.71 26.87
C ARG A 335 -3.53 -21.69 26.08
N PHE A 336 -2.64 -20.74 26.38
CA PHE A 336 -1.34 -20.55 25.73
C PHE A 336 -0.26 -20.37 26.79
#